data_AF-A0A7V2LQC5-F1
#
_entry.id   AF-A0A7V2LQC5-F1
#
_cell.length_a   1.000
_cell.length_b   1.000
_cell.length_c   1.000
_cell.angle_alpha   90.00
_cell.angle_beta   90.00
_cell.angle_gamma   90.00
#
_symmetry.space_group_name_H-M   'P 1'
#
loop_
_entity.id
_entity.type
_entity.pdbx_description
1 polymer ?
#
loop_
_entity_poly.entity_id
_entity_poly.type
_entity_poly.pdbx_seq_one_letter_code
_entity_poly.pdbx_strand_id
1 'polypeptide(L)'
;MSKAQEPMNGEIRVADVSIAHLSRGLYRSTAAAFKELVNNAWDEDAEEVRIYTNFPEFDSISCMDNGPGMPEEKFRDYFAEKGIGYGDKRIGHRNVTEKYERPIIGRLGIGLLAIGQLCYSFGIESHYIGKGGKGHAYRADIDLLDMDVPDIDESLSSDEKEEIKVGNWRLTRIPYEESKQGFNIYTSDTRETFRKEMKESIAEEDRQLMSFSLPKLYENFYDLVERSVREMGAYLETIWELCVLCPITYGDDKKFPLDRKAFSKEYKDGEYRKAINFVNKKRSELASYNFKVYFDGIELKRYVQLPKKRDTVPHLFFINYSGEVADRKLNYYGYIYGQTKAIRPIELSGIQIRLRNVGIGGYDGTFLKYDKKIETIRNRWVSGEVFVEDGLEVALNIDRDSFNEHDEHFKKIQEDLHSKLDQVFKKIESTANELRKEKHEKKEEEVRAETWTAINQGTHGKVDVVEKDLGINRPLIVIDKINKRLVLNTAIRPVKKKKADNLIRYVSLAYHVAKYISKTENERYDNFYNIIREMLRKIA
;
A
#
# COMPACT_ATOMS: atom_id res chain seq x y z
N MET A 1 9.64 18.38 53.64
CA MET A 1 8.65 17.32 53.36
C MET A 1 7.36 17.99 52.88
N SER A 2 7.15 18.03 51.56
CA SER A 2 5.90 18.50 50.98
C SER A 2 4.79 17.53 51.39
N LYS A 3 3.69 18.00 51.99
CA LYS A 3 2.50 17.16 52.21
C LYS A 3 2.14 16.53 50.87
N ALA A 4 2.10 15.19 50.79
CA ALA A 4 1.53 14.51 49.64
C ALA A 4 0.09 15.01 49.52
N GLN A 5 -0.22 15.75 48.46
CA GLN A 5 -1.59 16.15 48.18
C GLN A 5 -2.40 14.89 47.91
N GLU A 6 -3.62 14.85 48.43
CA GLU A 6 -4.50 13.70 48.25
C GLU A 6 -4.76 13.45 46.75
N PRO A 7 -4.86 12.17 46.33
CA PRO A 7 -5.21 11.83 44.96
C PRO A 7 -6.56 12.42 44.58
N MET A 8 -6.64 13.01 43.40
CA MET A 8 -7.91 13.43 42.81
C MET A 8 -8.55 12.24 42.09
N ASN A 9 -9.86 12.10 42.19
CA ASN A 9 -10.59 11.03 41.50
C ASN A 9 -11.77 11.64 40.75
N GLY A 10 -12.18 10.99 39.67
CA GLY A 10 -13.39 11.36 38.94
C GLY A 10 -13.87 10.26 38.02
N GLU A 11 -15.00 10.52 37.39
CA GLU A 11 -15.58 9.65 36.37
C GLU A 11 -15.12 10.10 34.99
N ILE A 12 -14.92 9.15 34.09
CA ILE A 12 -14.69 9.42 32.67
C ILE A 12 -16.06 9.45 32.00
N ARG A 13 -16.37 10.61 31.41
CA ARG A 13 -17.62 10.83 30.69
C ARG A 13 -17.34 11.10 29.22
N VAL A 14 -18.19 10.52 28.37
CA VAL A 14 -18.17 10.74 26.92
C VAL A 14 -19.43 11.50 26.56
N ALA A 15 -19.28 12.60 25.81
CA ALA A 15 -20.36 13.53 25.50
C ALA A 15 -21.43 12.97 24.52
N ASP A 16 -21.19 11.81 23.92
CA ASP A 16 -22.08 11.18 22.94
C ASP A 16 -22.09 9.65 23.14
N VAL A 17 -23.28 9.12 23.38
CA VAL A 17 -23.58 7.68 23.52
C VAL A 17 -23.01 6.89 22.35
N SER A 18 -23.12 7.42 21.13
CA SER A 18 -22.55 6.83 19.92
C SER A 18 -21.05 6.68 20.09
N ILE A 19 -20.33 7.73 20.51
CA ILE A 19 -18.86 7.69 20.70
C ILE A 19 -18.47 6.64 21.75
N ALA A 20 -19.25 6.48 22.83
CA ALA A 20 -18.98 5.49 23.86
C ALA A 20 -19.11 4.05 23.32
N HIS A 21 -20.24 3.71 22.70
CA HIS A 21 -20.46 2.39 22.07
C HIS A 21 -19.48 2.11 20.93
N LEU A 22 -19.11 3.15 20.21
CA LEU A 22 -18.21 3.07 19.07
C LEU A 22 -16.75 2.88 19.52
N SER A 23 -16.28 3.51 20.61
CA SER A 23 -14.87 3.42 21.08
C SER A 23 -14.31 2.00 21.22
N ARG A 24 -15.16 0.99 21.44
CA ARG A 24 -14.78 -0.43 21.58
C ARG A 24 -14.88 -1.27 20.30
N GLY A 25 -15.48 -0.74 19.23
CA GLY A 25 -15.64 -1.43 17.94
C GLY A 25 -15.28 -0.59 16.70
N LEU A 26 -14.84 0.67 16.88
CA LEU A 26 -14.53 1.61 15.78
C LEU A 26 -13.30 1.19 14.98
N TYR A 27 -12.21 0.85 15.67
CA TYR A 27 -10.96 0.61 14.99
C TYR A 27 -10.92 -0.82 14.50
N ARG A 28 -10.74 -0.94 13.18
CA ARG A 28 -10.81 -2.22 12.46
C ARG A 28 -9.53 -3.04 12.60
N SER A 29 -8.44 -2.43 13.07
CA SER A 29 -7.15 -3.08 13.27
C SER A 29 -6.39 -2.52 14.47
N THR A 30 -5.51 -3.34 15.04
CA THR A 30 -4.52 -2.96 16.08
C THR A 30 -3.71 -1.73 15.67
N ALA A 31 -3.33 -1.61 14.40
CA ALA A 31 -2.60 -0.46 13.88
C ALA A 31 -3.41 0.83 13.98
N ALA A 32 -4.72 0.79 13.76
CA ALA A 32 -5.57 1.97 13.85
C ALA A 32 -5.66 2.50 15.30
N ALA A 33 -5.60 1.63 16.32
CA ALA A 33 -5.51 2.06 17.72
C ALA A 33 -4.18 2.77 18.02
N PHE A 34 -3.06 2.18 17.61
CA PHE A 34 -1.75 2.81 17.76
C PHE A 34 -1.57 4.09 16.94
N LYS A 35 -2.18 4.14 15.74
CA LYS A 35 -2.23 5.33 14.86
C LYS A 35 -2.79 6.54 15.60
N GLU A 36 -3.81 6.38 16.44
CA GLU A 36 -4.39 7.50 17.19
C GLU A 36 -3.42 8.07 18.23
N LEU A 37 -2.59 7.24 18.87
CA LEU A 37 -1.54 7.72 19.77
C LEU A 37 -0.48 8.52 19.01
N VAL A 38 -0.06 8.03 17.85
CA VAL A 38 0.89 8.73 16.96
C VAL A 38 0.32 10.06 16.47
N ASN A 39 -0.96 10.09 16.08
CA ASN A 39 -1.65 11.29 15.64
C ASN A 39 -1.75 12.34 16.76
N ASN A 40 -1.96 11.92 18.00
CA ASN A 40 -1.99 12.84 19.15
C ASN A 40 -0.63 13.49 19.41
N ALA A 41 0.44 12.69 19.36
CA ALA A 41 1.80 13.23 19.49
C ALA A 41 2.18 14.16 18.33
N TRP A 42 1.73 13.85 17.10
CA TRP A 42 1.89 14.74 15.95
C TRP A 42 1.23 16.11 16.18
N ASP A 43 -0.02 16.12 16.65
CA ASP A 43 -0.82 17.32 16.94
C ASP A 43 -0.20 18.20 18.05
N GLU A 44 0.54 17.60 18.97
CA GLU A 44 1.21 18.30 20.08
C GLU A 44 2.69 18.61 19.76
N ASP A 45 3.09 18.65 18.48
CA ASP A 45 4.45 19.02 18.06
C ASP A 45 5.57 18.12 18.64
N ALA A 46 5.30 16.85 18.95
CA ALA A 46 6.37 15.91 19.31
C ALA A 46 7.32 15.68 18.11
N GLU A 47 8.61 15.50 18.34
CA GLU A 47 9.54 15.05 17.28
C GLU A 47 9.62 13.53 17.21
N GLU A 48 9.38 12.86 18.32
CA GLU A 48 9.57 11.43 18.47
C GLU A 48 8.44 10.79 19.28
N VAL A 49 7.99 9.63 18.82
CA VAL A 49 7.06 8.74 19.52
C VAL A 49 7.66 7.35 19.57
N ARG A 50 7.64 6.72 20.75
CA ARG A 50 8.11 5.35 20.96
C ARG A 50 6.99 4.50 21.53
N ILE A 51 6.61 3.46 20.80
CA ILE A 51 5.65 2.46 21.22
C ILE A 51 6.42 1.17 21.50
N TYR A 52 6.22 0.60 22.68
CA TYR A 52 6.69 -0.74 23.01
C TYR A 52 5.50 -1.60 23.37
N THR A 53 5.46 -2.81 22.84
CA THR A 53 4.43 -3.80 23.13
C THR A 53 4.96 -4.93 24.01
N ASN A 54 6.15 -4.76 24.61
CA ASN A 54 6.86 -5.82 25.33
C ASN A 54 6.98 -7.10 24.51
N PHE A 55 7.30 -6.96 23.22
CA PHE A 55 7.60 -8.09 22.35
C PHE A 55 8.67 -9.00 22.99
N PRO A 56 8.50 -10.34 22.98
CA PRO A 56 7.43 -11.11 22.34
C PRO A 56 6.24 -11.47 23.26
N GLU A 57 6.15 -10.88 24.46
CA GLU A 57 5.14 -11.24 25.45
C GLU A 57 3.81 -10.51 25.30
N PHE A 58 3.80 -9.29 24.77
CA PHE A 58 2.56 -8.52 24.48
C PHE A 58 1.67 -8.26 25.71
N ASP A 59 2.18 -8.49 26.92
CA ASP A 59 1.47 -8.31 28.19
C ASP A 59 1.44 -6.86 28.69
N SER A 60 2.21 -6.00 28.05
CA SER A 60 2.29 -4.58 28.37
C SER A 60 2.48 -3.75 27.12
N ILE A 61 1.94 -2.54 27.16
CA ILE A 61 2.11 -1.54 26.12
C ILE A 61 2.61 -0.27 26.79
N SER A 62 3.61 0.39 26.22
CA SER A 62 3.95 1.77 26.55
C SER A 62 4.01 2.61 25.28
N CYS A 63 3.57 3.87 25.38
CA CYS A 63 3.68 4.86 24.32
C CYS A 63 4.20 6.15 24.93
N MET A 64 5.33 6.63 24.45
CA MET A 64 6.03 7.80 24.99
C MET A 64 6.26 8.79 23.86
N ASP A 65 5.83 10.03 24.03
CA ASP A 65 6.22 11.14 23.16
C ASP A 65 7.15 12.13 23.87
N ASN A 66 7.90 12.90 23.09
CA ASN A 66 8.75 13.99 23.59
C ASN A 66 8.13 15.38 23.38
N GLY A 67 6.80 15.44 23.37
CA GLY A 67 6.05 16.68 23.20
C GLY A 67 6.15 17.62 24.42
N PRO A 68 5.36 18.71 24.43
CA PRO A 68 5.30 19.65 25.56
C PRO A 68 4.63 19.06 26.81
N GLY A 69 3.95 17.92 26.68
CA GLY A 69 3.09 17.35 27.70
C GLY A 69 1.74 18.05 27.82
N MET A 70 0.89 17.53 28.70
CA MET A 70 -0.46 17.99 28.96
C MET A 70 -0.54 18.57 30.38
N PRO A 71 -0.98 19.83 30.55
CA PRO A 71 -1.24 20.36 31.89
C PRO A 71 -2.38 19.62 32.62
N GLU A 72 -2.30 19.54 33.95
CA GLU A 72 -3.30 18.86 34.79
C GLU A 72 -4.72 19.42 34.58
N GLU A 73 -4.84 20.74 34.41
CA GLU A 73 -6.11 21.42 34.10
C GLU A 73 -6.68 20.95 32.75
N LYS A 74 -5.84 20.87 31.71
CA LYS A 74 -6.22 20.37 30.38
C LYS A 74 -6.68 18.91 30.45
N PHE A 75 -6.04 18.08 31.28
CA PHE A 75 -6.48 16.71 31.54
C PHE A 75 -7.86 16.67 32.20
N ARG A 76 -8.08 17.44 33.27
CA ARG A 76 -9.36 17.49 33.98
C ARG A 76 -10.51 17.99 33.07
N ASP A 77 -10.23 18.97 32.23
CA ASP A 77 -11.17 19.43 31.21
C ASP A 77 -11.60 18.29 30.28
N TYR A 78 -10.64 17.53 29.74
CA TYR A 78 -10.93 16.43 28.82
C TYR A 78 -11.62 15.24 29.47
N PHE A 79 -11.17 14.84 30.66
CA PHE A 79 -11.61 13.59 31.28
C PHE A 79 -12.77 13.76 32.27
N ALA A 80 -13.09 14.99 32.71
CA ALA A 80 -14.13 15.23 33.70
C ALA A 80 -15.12 16.33 33.30
N GLU A 81 -14.65 17.57 33.07
CA GLU A 81 -15.55 18.74 33.02
C GLU A 81 -16.29 18.91 31.69
N LYS A 82 -15.62 18.65 30.56
CA LYS A 82 -16.20 18.78 29.22
C LYS A 82 -16.52 17.44 28.56
N GLY A 83 -15.90 16.37 29.06
CA GLY A 83 -16.00 15.04 28.50
C GLY A 83 -15.14 14.83 27.25
N ILE A 84 -14.77 13.58 27.02
CA ILE A 84 -14.03 13.16 25.82
C ILE A 84 -14.98 13.32 24.63
N GLY A 85 -14.55 14.00 23.57
CA GLY A 85 -15.42 14.33 22.41
C GLY A 85 -15.70 15.83 22.24
N TYR A 86 -15.52 16.63 23.29
CA TYR A 86 -16.04 18.01 23.33
C TYR A 86 -15.09 19.08 22.78
N GLY A 87 -13.78 18.81 22.73
CA GLY A 87 -12.78 19.78 22.33
C GLY A 87 -12.52 19.75 20.83
N ASP A 88 -13.04 20.74 20.08
CA ASP A 88 -12.55 20.99 18.72
C ASP A 88 -11.11 21.51 18.81
N LYS A 89 -10.13 20.66 18.48
CA LYS A 89 -8.69 21.04 18.47
C LYS A 89 -8.38 22.19 17.50
N ARG A 90 -9.36 22.61 16.67
CA ARG A 90 -9.20 23.60 15.59
C ARG A 90 -9.83 24.96 15.89
N ILE A 91 -10.22 25.22 17.15
CA ILE A 91 -10.78 26.52 17.56
C ILE A 91 -9.70 27.61 17.43
N GLY A 92 -9.96 28.65 16.62
CA GLY A 92 -9.12 29.85 16.52
C GLY A 92 -8.41 30.11 15.17
N HIS A 93 -8.88 29.51 14.06
CA HIS A 93 -8.39 29.73 12.68
C HIS A 93 -6.98 29.18 12.34
N ARG A 94 -6.26 28.53 13.26
CA ARG A 94 -5.04 27.79 12.94
C ARG A 94 -5.35 26.31 12.73
N ASN A 95 -5.20 25.86 11.49
CA ASN A 95 -5.27 24.45 11.09
C ASN A 95 -3.92 23.73 11.16
N VAL A 96 -2.93 24.37 11.79
CA VAL A 96 -1.55 23.90 11.91
C VAL A 96 -1.04 24.04 13.34
N THR A 97 -0.10 23.17 13.72
CA THR A 97 0.57 23.19 15.03
C THR A 97 1.47 24.42 15.19
N GLU A 98 1.85 24.77 16.42
CA GLU A 98 2.52 26.04 16.72
C GLU A 98 3.99 26.04 16.33
N LYS A 99 4.71 24.93 16.58
CA LYS A 99 6.16 24.85 16.42
C LYS A 99 6.58 24.41 15.02
N TYR A 100 5.97 23.34 14.49
CA TYR A 100 6.35 22.76 13.20
C TYR A 100 5.38 23.06 12.06
N GLU A 101 4.33 23.85 12.32
CA GLU A 101 3.28 24.20 11.34
C GLU A 101 2.70 22.95 10.64
N ARG A 102 2.60 21.85 11.38
CA ARG A 102 2.05 20.59 10.88
C ARG A 102 0.54 20.70 10.77
N PRO A 103 -0.10 20.19 9.71
CA PRO A 103 -1.55 20.09 9.66
C PRO A 103 -2.11 19.32 10.86
N ILE A 104 -3.04 19.93 11.62
CA ILE A 104 -3.66 19.32 12.80
C ILE A 104 -4.61 18.20 12.36
N ILE A 105 -4.34 16.98 12.81
CA ILE A 105 -5.07 15.75 12.47
C ILE A 105 -6.35 15.64 13.30
N GLY A 106 -6.25 15.79 14.62
CA GLY A 106 -7.36 15.58 15.55
C GLY A 106 -8.51 16.59 15.37
N ARG A 107 -9.71 16.15 15.74
CA ARG A 107 -10.91 16.99 15.76
C ARG A 107 -11.69 16.87 17.08
N LEU A 108 -12.09 15.64 17.46
CA LEU A 108 -13.02 15.41 18.59
C LEU A 108 -12.32 15.00 19.90
N GLY A 109 -11.02 14.68 19.88
CA GLY A 109 -10.29 14.31 21.11
C GLY A 109 -10.58 12.89 21.64
N ILE A 110 -11.24 12.02 20.87
CA ILE A 110 -11.58 10.63 21.27
C ILE A 110 -10.44 9.62 21.10
N GLY A 111 -9.37 9.99 20.39
CA GLY A 111 -8.33 9.06 19.96
C GLY A 111 -7.59 8.35 21.11
N LEU A 112 -7.59 8.93 22.31
CA LEU A 112 -6.98 8.30 23.49
C LEU A 112 -7.77 7.08 23.97
N LEU A 113 -9.08 7.01 23.72
CA LEU A 113 -9.90 5.85 24.06
C LEU A 113 -9.65 4.65 23.14
N ALA A 114 -8.98 4.85 21.99
CA ALA A 114 -8.63 3.77 21.08
C ALA A 114 -7.76 2.69 21.76
N ILE A 115 -6.94 3.07 22.74
CA ILE A 115 -6.10 2.13 23.50
C ILE A 115 -6.93 1.16 24.35
N GLY A 116 -8.17 1.51 24.69
CA GLY A 116 -9.09 0.64 25.46
C GLY A 116 -9.52 -0.63 24.71
N GLN A 117 -9.25 -0.71 23.40
CA GLN A 117 -9.36 -1.96 22.64
C GLN A 117 -8.19 -2.92 22.89
N LEU A 118 -7.06 -2.41 23.38
CA LEU A 118 -5.85 -3.20 23.60
C LEU A 118 -5.62 -3.52 25.08
N CYS A 119 -6.18 -2.74 26.01
CA CYS A 119 -6.08 -2.96 27.45
C CYS A 119 -7.37 -2.63 28.22
N TYR A 120 -7.49 -3.12 29.46
CA TYR A 120 -8.61 -2.79 30.35
C TYR A 120 -8.35 -1.51 31.16
N SER A 121 -7.10 -1.31 31.56
CA SER A 121 -6.65 -0.15 32.32
C SER A 121 -5.31 0.35 31.78
N PHE A 122 -5.03 1.63 31.98
CA PHE A 122 -3.76 2.24 31.61
C PHE A 122 -3.44 3.45 32.49
N GLY A 123 -2.17 3.70 32.73
CA GLY A 123 -1.69 4.93 33.35
C GLY A 123 -1.23 5.93 32.30
N ILE A 124 -1.47 7.20 32.59
CA ILE A 124 -0.96 8.35 31.86
C ILE A 124 0.01 9.09 32.77
N GLU A 125 1.23 9.33 32.32
CA GLU A 125 2.15 10.27 32.96
C GLU A 125 2.41 11.44 32.02
N SER A 126 2.23 12.66 32.53
CA SER A 126 2.64 13.84 31.77
C SER A 126 3.62 14.69 32.54
N HIS A 127 4.73 15.01 31.88
CA HIS A 127 5.80 15.87 32.38
C HIS A 127 5.87 17.09 31.47
N TYR A 128 5.53 18.26 32.01
CA TYR A 128 5.38 19.49 31.22
C TYR A 128 6.00 20.69 31.92
N ILE A 129 6.35 21.69 31.13
CA ILE A 129 6.81 22.99 31.62
C ILE A 129 5.61 23.93 31.75
N GLY A 130 5.29 24.31 32.99
CA GLY A 130 4.18 25.21 33.29
C GLY A 130 4.50 26.67 33.02
N LYS A 131 3.49 27.53 33.18
CA LYS A 131 3.64 28.99 33.10
C LYS A 131 4.72 29.44 34.11
N GLY A 132 5.80 30.05 33.62
CA GLY A 132 6.94 30.47 34.42
C GLY A 132 8.15 29.53 34.41
N GLY A 133 8.18 28.53 33.52
CA GLY A 133 9.38 27.71 33.27
C GLY A 133 9.63 26.61 34.30
N LYS A 134 8.69 26.36 35.22
CA LYS A 134 8.80 25.30 36.23
C LYS A 134 8.30 23.97 35.66
N GLY A 135 9.00 22.89 35.97
CA GLY A 135 8.57 21.53 35.64
C GLY A 135 7.46 21.06 36.57
N HIS A 136 6.43 20.47 35.97
CA HIS A 136 5.29 19.86 36.66
C HIS A 136 5.08 18.45 36.11
N ALA A 137 4.60 17.54 36.96
CA ALA A 137 4.24 16.21 36.52
C ALA A 137 3.07 15.62 37.32
N TYR A 138 2.27 14.79 36.65
CA TYR A 138 1.24 13.97 37.27
C TYR A 138 1.17 12.60 36.62
N ARG A 139 0.62 11.65 37.37
CA ARG A 139 0.18 10.32 36.93
C ARG A 139 -1.33 10.21 37.08
N ALA A 140 -2.02 9.83 36.03
CA ALA A 140 -3.45 9.51 36.05
C ALA A 140 -3.65 8.03 35.71
N ASP A 141 -4.11 7.24 36.66
CA ASP A 141 -4.54 5.85 36.41
C ASP A 141 -5.98 5.86 35.88
N ILE A 142 -6.18 5.25 34.72
CA ILE A 142 -7.44 5.16 33.99
C ILE A 142 -7.95 3.72 34.04
N ASP A 143 -9.17 3.55 34.54
CA ASP A 143 -9.87 2.28 34.60
C ASP A 143 -11.13 2.37 33.75
N LEU A 144 -11.20 1.58 32.68
CA LEU A 144 -12.34 1.57 31.75
C LEU A 144 -13.32 0.47 32.18
N LEU A 145 -14.62 0.81 32.26
CA LEU A 145 -15.66 -0.14 32.65
C LEU A 145 -15.92 -1.14 31.53
N ASP A 146 -15.70 -2.46 31.68
CA ASP A 146 -16.20 -3.42 30.67
C ASP A 146 -17.72 -3.28 30.54
N MET A 147 -18.16 -2.84 29.37
CA MET A 147 -19.58 -2.74 29.01
C MET A 147 -19.77 -3.78 27.91
N ASP A 148 -20.58 -4.79 28.19
CA ASP A 148 -21.16 -5.63 27.15
C ASP A 148 -21.89 -4.70 26.18
N VAL A 149 -21.58 -4.81 24.88
CA VAL A 149 -22.22 -3.99 23.84
C VAL A 149 -23.50 -4.70 23.41
N PRO A 150 -24.71 -4.12 23.61
CA PRO A 150 -25.90 -4.57 22.91
C PRO A 150 -25.76 -4.27 21.41
N ASP A 151 -26.37 -5.10 20.55
CA ASP A 151 -26.33 -4.92 19.10
C ASP A 151 -26.72 -3.48 18.67
N ILE A 152 -25.97 -2.96 17.70
CA ILE A 152 -26.02 -1.55 17.21
C ILE A 152 -27.43 -1.11 16.77
N ASP A 153 -28.34 -2.04 16.47
CA ASP A 153 -29.71 -1.75 16.01
C ASP A 153 -30.66 -1.25 17.12
N GLU A 154 -30.33 -1.39 18.42
CA GLU A 154 -31.23 -0.97 19.50
C GLU A 154 -31.01 0.49 20.00
N SER A 155 -29.86 1.11 19.70
CA SER A 155 -29.46 2.40 20.32
C SER A 155 -29.76 3.66 19.49
N LEU A 156 -30.26 3.52 18.26
CA LEU A 156 -30.63 4.66 17.40
C LEU A 156 -32.01 5.29 17.74
N SER A 157 -32.63 4.91 18.85
CA SER A 157 -34.02 5.27 19.18
C SER A 157 -34.19 6.33 20.29
N SER A 158 -33.11 6.81 20.92
CA SER A 158 -33.19 7.85 21.95
C SER A 158 -32.54 9.16 21.48
N ASP A 159 -33.37 10.19 21.24
CA ASP A 159 -32.97 11.58 20.94
C ASP A 159 -32.28 12.32 22.12
N GLU A 160 -31.92 11.63 23.20
CA GLU A 160 -31.28 12.22 24.37
C GLU A 160 -29.76 12.06 24.30
N LYS A 161 -29.04 13.20 24.23
CA LYS A 161 -27.59 13.27 24.44
C LYS A 161 -27.27 13.02 25.92
N GLU A 162 -27.42 11.79 26.38
CA GLU A 162 -26.99 11.42 27.73
C GLU A 162 -25.47 11.17 27.74
N GLU A 163 -24.76 11.85 28.64
CA GLU A 163 -23.35 11.56 28.90
C GLU A 163 -23.21 10.17 29.51
N ILE A 164 -22.45 9.28 28.87
CA ILE A 164 -22.20 7.93 29.39
C ILE A 164 -20.92 7.92 30.23
N LYS A 165 -21.03 7.31 31.41
CA LYS A 165 -19.87 6.93 32.21
C LYS A 165 -19.17 5.74 31.57
N VAL A 166 -17.93 5.93 31.12
CA VAL A 166 -17.12 4.88 30.47
C VAL A 166 -15.97 4.35 31.33
N GLY A 167 -15.71 4.99 32.47
CA GLY A 167 -14.58 4.64 33.32
C GLY A 167 -14.44 5.54 34.54
N ASN A 168 -13.38 5.32 35.29
CA ASN A 168 -12.93 6.17 36.38
C ASN A 168 -11.46 6.56 36.16
N TRP A 169 -11.07 7.69 36.72
CA TRP A 169 -9.67 8.13 36.72
C TRP A 169 -9.22 8.51 38.13
N ARG A 170 -7.95 8.28 38.41
CA ARG A 170 -7.28 8.69 39.65
C ARG A 170 -5.98 9.41 39.32
N LEU A 171 -5.91 10.71 39.64
CA LEU A 171 -4.75 11.56 39.40
C LEU A 171 -3.93 11.78 40.67
N THR A 172 -2.62 11.61 40.55
CA THR A 172 -1.62 11.87 41.59
C THR A 172 -0.53 12.77 41.03
N ARG A 173 -0.12 13.78 41.79
CA ARG A 173 1.04 14.62 41.41
C ARG A 173 2.32 13.86 41.73
N ILE A 174 3.24 13.84 40.77
CA ILE A 174 4.53 13.14 40.88
C ILE A 174 5.68 14.14 40.69
N PRO A 175 6.91 13.80 41.11
CA PRO A 175 8.08 14.64 40.85
C PRO A 175 8.32 14.80 39.34
N TYR A 176 8.64 16.02 38.92
CA TYR A 176 9.06 16.29 37.55
C TYR A 176 10.44 15.68 37.27
N GLU A 177 10.53 14.89 36.21
CA GLU A 177 11.76 14.37 35.62
C GLU A 177 11.89 14.90 34.20
N GLU A 178 13.00 15.60 33.91
CA GLU A 178 13.25 16.19 32.58
C GLU A 178 13.41 15.12 31.49
N SER A 179 14.01 13.97 31.82
CA SER A 179 14.17 12.84 30.89
C SER A 179 12.86 12.18 30.47
N LYS A 180 11.74 12.50 31.13
CA LYS A 180 10.40 11.99 30.84
C LYS A 180 9.46 13.05 30.27
N GLN A 181 9.99 14.24 29.91
CA GLN A 181 9.21 15.32 29.32
C GLN A 181 8.36 14.81 28.15
N GLY A 182 7.07 15.17 28.18
CA GLY A 182 6.08 14.75 27.19
C GLY A 182 4.88 14.06 27.80
N PHE A 183 4.24 13.22 26.99
CA PHE A 183 3.07 12.43 27.36
C PHE A 183 3.38 10.94 27.23
N ASN A 184 3.18 10.21 28.31
CA ASN A 184 3.52 8.80 28.42
C ASN A 184 2.27 8.01 28.80
N ILE A 185 2.01 6.92 28.10
CA ILE A 185 0.97 5.93 28.40
C ILE A 185 1.67 4.62 28.73
N TYR A 186 1.17 3.90 29.73
CA TYR A 186 1.61 2.54 30.02
C TYR A 186 0.45 1.68 30.49
N THR A 187 0.47 0.41 30.13
CA THR A 187 -0.45 -0.61 30.63
C THR A 187 0.31 -1.92 30.77
N SER A 188 -0.01 -2.67 31.80
CA SER A 188 0.43 -4.06 32.01
C SER A 188 -0.76 -5.03 32.01
N ASP A 189 -1.91 -4.57 31.50
CA ASP A 189 -3.19 -5.26 31.55
C ASP A 189 -3.79 -5.30 30.15
N THR A 190 -3.01 -5.82 29.20
CA THR A 190 -3.45 -5.98 27.83
C THR A 190 -4.57 -7.02 27.74
N ARG A 191 -5.43 -6.93 26.71
CA ARG A 191 -6.48 -7.91 26.48
C ARG A 191 -5.88 -9.23 26.01
N GLU A 192 -6.48 -10.35 26.43
CA GLU A 192 -6.02 -11.69 26.05
C GLU A 192 -6.11 -11.92 24.54
N THR A 193 -7.17 -11.41 23.90
CA THR A 193 -7.37 -11.49 22.45
C THR A 193 -6.21 -10.85 21.68
N PHE A 194 -5.82 -9.62 22.06
CA PHE A 194 -4.66 -8.93 21.50
C PHE A 194 -3.37 -9.75 21.69
N ARG A 195 -3.10 -10.21 22.93
CA ARG A 195 -1.91 -11.04 23.20
C ARG A 195 -1.85 -12.28 22.32
N LYS A 196 -2.97 -13.00 22.23
CA LYS A 196 -3.05 -14.25 21.48
C LYS A 196 -2.81 -14.00 20.00
N GLU A 197 -3.50 -13.03 19.41
CA GLU A 197 -3.35 -12.66 18.01
C GLU A 197 -1.91 -12.26 17.67
N MET A 198 -1.28 -11.45 18.52
CA MET A 198 0.11 -11.02 18.33
C MET A 198 1.10 -12.16 18.51
N LYS A 199 0.92 -13.05 19.50
CA LYS A 199 1.82 -14.21 19.73
C LYS A 199 1.73 -15.27 18.63
N GLU A 200 0.52 -15.58 18.17
CA GLU A 200 0.28 -16.59 17.12
C GLU A 200 0.82 -16.12 15.76
N SER A 201 1.02 -14.82 15.59
CA SER A 201 1.49 -14.22 14.34
C SER A 201 2.98 -14.37 14.03
N ILE A 202 3.77 -14.91 14.97
CA ILE A 202 5.24 -14.91 14.88
C ILE A 202 5.75 -16.34 14.93
N ALA A 203 6.26 -16.84 13.81
CA ALA A 203 6.92 -18.14 13.76
C ALA A 203 8.13 -18.15 14.70
N GLU A 204 8.34 -19.26 15.41
CA GLU A 204 9.42 -19.39 16.40
C GLU A 204 10.81 -19.09 15.81
N GLU A 205 11.01 -19.46 14.54
CA GLU A 205 12.21 -19.23 13.75
C GLU A 205 12.44 -17.74 13.44
N ASP A 206 11.35 -16.96 13.28
CA ASP A 206 11.40 -15.54 12.94
C ASP A 206 11.64 -14.64 14.17
N ARG A 207 11.36 -15.13 15.39
CA ARG A 207 11.60 -14.39 16.65
C ARG A 207 13.05 -13.93 16.79
N GLN A 208 14.00 -14.76 16.34
CA GLN A 208 15.44 -14.46 16.38
C GLN A 208 15.93 -13.68 15.15
N LEU A 209 15.16 -13.70 14.04
CA LEU A 209 15.50 -13.06 12.77
C LEU A 209 14.96 -11.63 12.64
N MET A 210 14.10 -11.18 13.56
CA MET A 210 13.67 -9.79 13.67
C MET A 210 14.84 -8.91 14.09
N SER A 211 15.76 -8.66 13.16
CA SER A 211 16.72 -7.59 13.30
C SER A 211 15.91 -6.31 13.46
N PHE A 212 16.07 -5.61 14.57
CA PHE A 212 15.40 -4.34 14.90
C PHE A 212 15.70 -3.19 13.90
N SER A 213 16.23 -3.49 12.71
CA SER A 213 16.40 -2.57 11.60
C SER A 213 15.29 -2.76 10.57
N LEU A 214 14.45 -1.73 10.39
CA LEU A 214 13.38 -1.72 9.39
C LEU A 214 13.85 -2.03 7.95
N PRO A 215 15.08 -1.70 7.49
CA PRO A 215 15.54 -2.08 6.13
C PRO A 215 15.59 -3.58 5.85
N LYS A 216 15.99 -4.42 6.82
CA LYS A 216 15.97 -5.89 6.66
C LYS A 216 14.55 -6.45 6.76
N LEU A 217 13.73 -5.86 7.62
CA LEU A 217 12.31 -6.18 7.69
C LEU A 217 11.58 -5.78 6.38
N TYR A 218 12.01 -4.69 5.76
CA TYR A 218 11.56 -4.23 4.45
C TYR A 218 12.00 -5.17 3.33
N GLU A 219 13.24 -5.65 3.34
CA GLU A 219 13.66 -6.77 2.49
C GLU A 219 12.72 -7.96 2.70
N ASN A 220 12.28 -8.30 3.92
CA ASN A 220 11.30 -9.39 4.12
C ASN A 220 9.89 -9.06 3.60
N PHE A 221 9.31 -7.90 3.92
CA PHE A 221 7.99 -7.46 3.42
C PHE A 221 7.95 -7.36 1.88
N TYR A 222 9.09 -7.05 1.26
CA TYR A 222 9.17 -6.69 -0.15
C TYR A 222 10.23 -7.46 -0.95
N ASP A 223 10.79 -8.57 -0.46
CA ASP A 223 11.50 -9.61 -1.24
C ASP A 223 10.74 -10.93 -1.27
N LEU A 224 9.71 -11.10 -0.44
CA LEU A 224 8.72 -12.17 -0.59
C LEU A 224 7.82 -11.84 -1.79
N VAL A 225 8.13 -12.47 -2.93
CA VAL A 225 7.56 -12.13 -4.25
C VAL A 225 6.06 -12.44 -4.36
N GLU A 226 5.44 -13.15 -3.40
CA GLU A 226 4.11 -13.75 -3.59
C GLU A 226 3.11 -13.64 -2.43
N ARG A 227 3.55 -13.37 -1.19
CA ARG A 227 2.67 -13.37 -0.01
C ARG A 227 1.93 -12.05 0.18
N SER A 228 0.71 -12.14 0.71
CA SER A 228 -0.05 -10.98 1.21
C SER A 228 0.57 -10.52 2.54
N VAL A 229 0.49 -9.23 2.86
CA VAL A 229 0.94 -8.71 4.17
C VAL A 229 0.18 -9.39 5.31
N ARG A 230 -1.10 -9.70 5.11
CA ARG A 230 -1.94 -10.42 6.08
C ARG A 230 -1.44 -11.82 6.39
N GLU A 231 -0.80 -12.47 5.41
CA GLU A 231 -0.20 -13.79 5.59
C GLU A 231 1.07 -13.74 6.44
N MET A 232 1.61 -12.55 6.75
CA MET A 232 2.79 -12.37 7.61
C MET A 232 2.43 -12.30 9.10
N GLY A 233 1.13 -12.26 9.42
CA GLY A 233 0.62 -12.26 10.77
C GLY A 233 0.47 -10.85 11.38
N ALA A 234 -0.41 -10.75 12.39
CA ALA A 234 -0.88 -9.51 13.00
C ALA A 234 0.22 -8.55 13.47
N TYR A 235 1.33 -9.02 14.04
CA TYR A 235 2.41 -8.13 14.48
C TYR A 235 3.09 -7.42 13.30
N LEU A 236 3.45 -8.18 12.25
CA LEU A 236 4.08 -7.63 11.05
C LEU A 236 3.09 -6.80 10.23
N GLU A 237 1.83 -7.22 10.17
CA GLU A 237 0.74 -6.44 9.58
C GLU A 237 0.58 -5.10 10.30
N THR A 238 0.61 -5.08 11.64
CA THR A 238 0.53 -3.84 12.45
C THR A 238 1.65 -2.87 12.11
N ILE A 239 2.89 -3.35 12.03
CA ILE A 239 4.06 -2.52 11.66
C ILE A 239 3.87 -1.94 10.24
N TRP A 240 3.45 -2.77 9.29
CA TRP A 240 3.24 -2.35 7.90
C TRP A 240 2.11 -1.33 7.78
N GLU A 241 0.97 -1.57 8.43
CA GLU A 241 -0.18 -0.67 8.43
C GLU A 241 0.17 0.67 9.09
N LEU A 242 0.90 0.69 10.20
CA LEU A 242 1.37 1.93 10.81
C LEU A 242 2.26 2.72 9.84
N CYS A 243 3.13 2.05 9.08
CA CYS A 243 3.94 2.71 8.07
C CYS A 243 3.09 3.38 6.98
N VAL A 244 1.97 2.74 6.60
CA VAL A 244 1.04 3.22 5.57
C VAL A 244 0.09 4.29 6.11
N LEU A 245 -0.32 4.23 7.37
CA LEU A 245 -1.34 5.12 7.92
C LEU A 245 -0.73 6.42 8.48
N CYS A 246 0.38 6.32 9.22
CA CYS A 246 0.93 7.45 9.97
C CYS A 246 1.59 8.53 9.09
N PRO A 247 1.66 9.79 9.56
CA PRO A 247 2.24 10.93 8.82
C PRO A 247 3.78 10.94 8.87
N ILE A 248 4.41 9.80 8.55
CA ILE A 248 5.86 9.60 8.63
C ILE A 248 6.55 9.79 7.27
N THR A 249 7.86 10.05 7.31
CA THR A 249 8.68 10.20 6.10
C THR A 249 8.78 8.91 5.27
N TYR A 250 9.09 9.07 3.98
CA TYR A 250 9.48 7.96 3.12
C TYR A 250 10.90 7.47 3.44
N GLY A 251 11.21 6.27 2.94
CA GLY A 251 12.57 5.75 2.90
C GLY A 251 13.51 6.58 2.01
N ASP A 252 14.59 5.96 1.53
CA ASP A 252 15.61 6.61 0.69
C ASP A 252 15.03 7.45 -0.48
N ASP A 253 15.51 8.69 -0.58
CA ASP A 253 15.08 9.71 -1.55
C ASP A 253 15.24 9.34 -3.03
N LYS A 254 16.03 8.32 -3.36
CA LYS A 254 16.25 7.88 -4.74
C LYS A 254 15.41 6.65 -5.09
N LYS A 255 14.85 5.98 -4.08
CA LYS A 255 14.13 4.71 -4.24
C LYS A 255 12.64 4.79 -3.93
N PHE A 256 12.21 5.71 -3.07
CA PHE A 256 10.84 5.76 -2.55
C PHE A 256 10.13 7.12 -2.83
N PRO A 257 8.80 7.12 -3.07
CA PRO A 257 7.96 5.94 -3.26
C PRO A 257 8.08 5.29 -4.65
N LEU A 258 8.77 5.97 -5.58
CA LEU A 258 8.86 5.58 -6.98
C LEU A 258 10.31 5.37 -7.41
N ASP A 259 10.62 4.24 -8.07
CA ASP A 259 11.91 4.05 -8.73
C ASP A 259 11.95 4.89 -10.02
N ARG A 260 12.53 6.08 -9.91
CA ARG A 260 12.64 7.05 -11.00
C ARG A 260 13.34 6.49 -12.23
N LYS A 261 14.24 5.51 -12.07
CA LYS A 261 14.96 4.91 -13.21
C LYS A 261 14.03 4.12 -14.11
N ALA A 262 12.93 3.59 -13.57
CA ALA A 262 11.97 2.80 -14.32
C ALA A 262 11.13 3.65 -15.29
N PHE A 263 11.05 4.97 -15.09
CA PHE A 263 10.28 5.90 -15.93
C PHE A 263 11.13 6.57 -17.02
N SER A 264 12.23 5.94 -17.44
CA SER A 264 13.18 6.52 -18.40
C SER A 264 12.56 6.94 -19.73
N LYS A 265 11.45 6.29 -20.14
CA LYS A 265 10.71 6.61 -21.37
C LYS A 265 9.72 7.78 -21.20
N GLU A 266 9.37 8.17 -19.97
CA GLU A 266 8.32 9.16 -19.67
C GLU A 266 8.84 10.53 -19.24
N TYR A 267 10.16 10.73 -19.12
CA TYR A 267 10.73 12.00 -18.63
C TYR A 267 10.27 13.27 -19.39
N LYS A 268 9.86 13.11 -20.66
CA LYS A 268 9.34 14.21 -21.50
C LYS A 268 7.83 14.41 -21.39
N ASP A 269 7.11 13.47 -20.79
CA ASP A 269 5.67 13.54 -20.64
C ASP A 269 5.27 14.60 -19.59
N GLY A 270 4.31 15.45 -19.94
CA GLY A 270 3.89 16.57 -19.09
C GLY A 270 3.13 16.12 -17.84
N GLU A 271 2.40 15.02 -17.92
CA GLU A 271 1.64 14.46 -16.83
C GLU A 271 2.56 13.77 -15.82
N TYR A 272 3.50 12.95 -16.31
CA TYR A 272 4.58 12.36 -15.52
C TYR A 272 5.31 13.44 -14.71
N ARG A 273 5.70 14.55 -15.37
CA ARG A 273 6.43 15.65 -14.71
C ARG A 273 5.64 16.29 -13.58
N LYS A 274 4.33 16.49 -13.74
CA LYS A 274 3.47 17.04 -12.67
C LYS A 274 3.40 16.07 -11.49
N ALA A 275 3.15 14.79 -11.77
CA ALA A 275 3.04 13.76 -10.74
C ALA A 275 4.36 13.59 -9.96
N ILE A 276 5.49 13.45 -10.65
CA ILE A 276 6.78 13.24 -9.97
C ILE A 276 7.23 14.48 -9.18
N ASN A 277 6.92 15.69 -9.66
CA ASN A 277 7.21 16.91 -8.92
C ASN A 277 6.37 16.99 -7.63
N PHE A 278 5.08 16.62 -7.71
CA PHE A 278 4.22 16.55 -6.54
C PHE A 278 4.72 15.52 -5.52
N VAL A 279 5.05 14.30 -5.96
CA VAL A 279 5.62 13.25 -5.10
C VAL A 279 6.89 13.73 -4.39
N ASN A 280 7.81 14.37 -5.11
CA ASN A 280 9.03 14.90 -4.51
C ASN A 280 8.72 16.02 -3.50
N LYS A 281 7.78 16.92 -3.81
CA LYS A 281 7.35 17.98 -2.89
C LYS A 281 6.82 17.38 -1.59
N LYS A 282 5.90 16.40 -1.66
CA LYS A 282 5.33 15.77 -0.47
C LYS A 282 6.33 15.00 0.35
N ARG A 283 7.29 14.35 -0.29
CA ARG A 283 8.38 13.70 0.43
C ARG A 283 9.24 14.71 1.19
N SER A 284 9.65 15.80 0.54
CA SER A 284 10.43 16.86 1.20
C SER A 284 9.66 17.53 2.33
N GLU A 285 8.35 17.75 2.16
CA GLU A 285 7.47 18.28 3.20
C GLU A 285 7.43 17.35 4.42
N LEU A 286 7.15 16.05 4.24
CA LEU A 286 7.12 15.09 5.35
C LEU A 286 8.47 14.96 6.06
N ALA A 287 9.57 14.96 5.30
CA ALA A 287 10.91 14.92 5.88
C ALA A 287 11.23 16.18 6.70
N SER A 288 10.70 17.35 6.29
CA SER A 288 10.95 18.63 6.98
C SER A 288 10.35 18.70 8.38
N TYR A 289 9.31 17.91 8.67
CA TYR A 289 8.69 17.87 9.99
C TYR A 289 9.52 17.14 11.06
N ASN A 290 10.58 16.42 10.66
CA ASN A 290 11.46 15.63 11.53
C ASN A 290 10.70 14.75 12.55
N PHE A 291 9.54 14.21 12.14
CA PHE A 291 8.70 13.38 13.00
C PHE A 291 9.07 11.90 12.85
N LYS A 292 9.46 11.28 13.96
CA LYS A 292 9.91 9.89 14.02
C LYS A 292 9.00 9.06 14.90
N VAL A 293 8.68 7.86 14.43
CA VAL A 293 7.88 6.90 15.17
C VAL A 293 8.68 5.62 15.29
N TYR A 294 8.79 5.09 16.50
CA TYR A 294 9.42 3.82 16.79
C TYR A 294 8.38 2.85 17.32
N PHE A 295 8.36 1.63 16.79
CA PHE A 295 7.51 0.55 17.27
C PHE A 295 8.40 -0.64 17.62
N ASP A 296 8.43 -1.04 18.90
CA ASP A 296 9.33 -2.05 19.45
C ASP A 296 10.80 -1.84 19.06
N GLY A 297 11.23 -0.56 19.10
CA GLY A 297 12.58 -0.14 18.75
C GLY A 297 12.84 0.02 17.25
N ILE A 298 11.88 -0.32 16.39
CA ILE A 298 11.99 -0.21 14.93
C ILE A 298 11.52 1.19 14.48
N GLU A 299 12.40 1.99 13.88
CA GLU A 299 12.02 3.27 13.27
C GLU A 299 11.11 3.03 12.06
N LEU A 300 9.87 3.51 12.11
CA LEU A 300 8.88 3.40 11.05
C LEU A 300 9.15 4.41 9.92
N LYS A 301 9.13 3.93 8.67
CA LYS A 301 9.20 4.75 7.44
C LYS A 301 8.31 4.17 6.35
N ARG A 302 7.81 5.04 5.46
CA ARG A 302 7.09 4.61 4.25
C ARG A 302 8.06 4.03 3.23
N TYR A 303 8.11 2.71 3.18
CA TYR A 303 8.91 1.99 2.20
C TYR A 303 8.05 1.45 1.04
N VAL A 304 7.14 2.23 0.47
CA VAL A 304 6.43 1.81 -0.75
C VAL A 304 7.34 2.02 -1.96
N GLN A 305 7.83 0.99 -2.66
CA GLN A 305 8.66 1.17 -3.88
C GLN A 305 7.98 0.61 -5.14
N LEU A 306 7.66 1.48 -6.09
CA LEU A 306 7.01 1.11 -7.36
C LEU A 306 7.76 1.67 -8.59
N PRO A 307 7.94 0.89 -9.69
CA PRO A 307 7.79 -0.57 -9.76
C PRO A 307 8.84 -1.30 -8.93
N LYS A 308 8.47 -2.47 -8.41
CA LYS A 308 9.42 -3.42 -7.80
C LYS A 308 10.15 -4.26 -8.86
N LYS A 309 9.44 -4.72 -9.91
CA LYS A 309 9.99 -5.60 -10.95
C LYS A 309 10.52 -4.79 -12.13
N ARG A 310 11.78 -5.05 -12.52
CA ARG A 310 12.43 -4.41 -13.68
C ARG A 310 11.76 -4.74 -15.03
N ASP A 311 11.09 -5.89 -15.14
CA ASP A 311 10.37 -6.31 -16.34
C ASP A 311 8.90 -5.85 -16.33
N THR A 312 8.67 -4.59 -15.97
CA THR A 312 7.36 -3.95 -16.05
C THR A 312 7.53 -2.60 -16.74
N VAL A 313 6.49 -2.15 -17.45
CA VAL A 313 6.48 -0.80 -18.01
C VAL A 313 5.56 0.05 -17.14
N PRO A 314 6.13 0.95 -16.30
CA PRO A 314 5.34 1.80 -15.44
C PRO A 314 4.84 3.05 -16.19
N HIS A 315 3.73 3.60 -15.71
CA HIS A 315 3.16 4.88 -16.10
C HIS A 315 2.78 5.67 -14.85
N LEU A 316 2.95 7.00 -14.89
CA LEU A 316 2.58 7.88 -13.78
C LEU A 316 1.65 9.01 -14.23
N PHE A 317 0.54 9.16 -13.51
CA PHE A 317 -0.52 10.10 -13.81
C PHE A 317 -0.71 11.08 -12.66
N PHE A 318 -1.08 12.32 -12.97
CA PHE A 318 -1.33 13.37 -11.97
C PHE A 318 -2.82 13.64 -11.85
N ILE A 319 -3.32 13.71 -10.63
CA ILE A 319 -4.70 14.10 -10.33
C ILE A 319 -4.69 15.26 -9.34
N ASN A 320 -5.52 16.26 -9.59
CA ASN A 320 -5.68 17.38 -8.69
C ASN A 320 -7.04 18.05 -8.87
N TYR A 321 -7.48 18.73 -7.83
CA TYR A 321 -8.63 19.63 -7.85
C TYR A 321 -8.37 20.75 -6.85
N SER A 322 -8.82 21.95 -7.20
CA SER A 322 -8.81 23.10 -6.30
C SER A 322 -10.01 23.96 -6.64
N GLY A 323 -10.91 24.13 -5.68
CA GLY A 323 -12.16 24.84 -5.89
C GLY A 323 -13.10 24.70 -4.70
N GLU A 324 -14.37 24.98 -4.96
CA GLU A 324 -15.46 24.84 -3.99
C GLU A 324 -16.49 23.83 -4.51
N VAL A 325 -17.01 23.02 -3.61
CA VAL A 325 -18.03 22.00 -3.85
C VAL A 325 -19.06 22.13 -2.75
N ALA A 326 -20.32 22.38 -3.11
CA ALA A 326 -21.40 22.67 -2.15
C ALA A 326 -20.99 23.74 -1.10
N ASP A 327 -20.48 24.88 -1.58
CA ASP A 327 -20.04 26.04 -0.78
C ASP A 327 -18.92 25.76 0.25
N ARG A 328 -18.24 24.62 0.13
CA ARG A 328 -17.11 24.23 0.97
C ARG A 328 -15.86 24.07 0.11
N LYS A 329 -14.72 24.54 0.62
CA LYS A 329 -13.43 24.39 -0.08
C LYS A 329 -13.04 22.92 -0.16
N LEU A 330 -12.55 22.53 -1.33
CA LEU A 330 -11.97 21.22 -1.57
C LEU A 330 -10.68 21.38 -2.38
N ASN A 331 -9.56 20.99 -1.78
CA ASN A 331 -8.25 21.01 -2.41
C ASN A 331 -7.57 19.66 -2.23
N TYR A 332 -7.23 19.00 -3.33
CA TYR A 332 -6.45 17.77 -3.30
C TYR A 332 -5.48 17.64 -4.47
N TYR A 333 -4.43 16.88 -4.22
CA TYR A 333 -3.39 16.56 -5.18
C TYR A 333 -2.98 15.11 -4.99
N GLY A 334 -2.66 14.42 -6.07
CA GLY A 334 -2.33 13.02 -6.00
C GLY A 334 -1.61 12.52 -7.23
N TYR A 335 -1.20 11.26 -7.14
CA TYR A 335 -0.66 10.54 -8.26
C TYR A 335 -1.31 9.18 -8.38
N ILE A 336 -1.44 8.70 -9.61
CA ILE A 336 -1.86 7.34 -9.91
C ILE A 336 -0.72 6.67 -10.65
N TYR A 337 -0.30 5.54 -10.14
CA TYR A 337 0.73 4.69 -10.69
C TYR A 337 0.10 3.48 -11.36
N GLY A 338 0.56 3.16 -12.57
CA GLY A 338 0.12 1.99 -13.33
C GLY A 338 1.29 1.17 -13.84
N GLN A 339 1.15 -0.15 -13.90
CA GLN A 339 2.14 -1.04 -14.56
C GLN A 339 1.47 -2.20 -15.30
N THR A 340 2.23 -2.95 -16.10
CA THR A 340 1.68 -4.06 -16.91
C THR A 340 1.61 -5.42 -16.20
N LYS A 341 1.82 -5.45 -14.89
CA LYS A 341 1.76 -6.66 -14.03
C LYS A 341 1.14 -6.31 -12.68
N ALA A 342 0.77 -7.31 -11.88
CA ALA A 342 0.25 -7.07 -10.54
C ALA A 342 1.29 -6.37 -9.64
N ILE A 343 0.82 -5.33 -8.94
CA ILE A 343 1.50 -4.64 -7.86
C ILE A 343 1.55 -5.59 -6.66
N ARG A 344 2.70 -5.58 -5.97
CA ARG A 344 2.96 -6.42 -4.80
C ARG A 344 3.66 -5.59 -3.70
N PRO A 345 3.29 -5.77 -2.42
CA PRO A 345 2.21 -6.63 -1.93
C PRO A 345 0.82 -6.19 -2.42
N ILE A 346 -0.18 -7.09 -2.34
CA ILE A 346 -1.48 -6.86 -2.99
C ILE A 346 -2.25 -5.71 -2.32
N GLU A 347 -1.95 -5.45 -1.05
CA GLU A 347 -2.47 -4.38 -0.22
C GLU A 347 -2.05 -2.98 -0.68
N LEU A 348 -1.09 -2.86 -1.60
CA LEU A 348 -0.76 -1.59 -2.27
C LEU A 348 -1.60 -1.34 -3.53
N SER A 349 -2.38 -2.33 -3.97
CA SER A 349 -3.28 -2.17 -5.11
C SER A 349 -4.48 -1.33 -4.70
N GLY A 350 -4.76 -0.27 -5.45
CA GLY A 350 -5.86 0.65 -5.15
C GLY A 350 -5.41 2.09 -4.98
N ILE A 351 -6.28 2.93 -4.43
CA ILE A 351 -5.97 4.33 -4.12
C ILE A 351 -6.14 4.54 -2.63
N GLN A 352 -5.13 5.12 -2.00
CA GLN A 352 -5.24 5.56 -0.61
C GLN A 352 -5.58 7.06 -0.57
N ILE A 353 -6.64 7.42 0.15
CA ILE A 353 -6.92 8.81 0.47
C ILE A 353 -6.19 9.18 1.76
N ARG A 354 -5.50 10.32 1.71
CA ARG A 354 -4.83 10.90 2.85
C ARG A 354 -5.46 12.23 3.22
N LEU A 355 -5.90 12.33 4.45
CA LEU A 355 -6.37 13.57 5.02
C LEU A 355 -5.28 14.10 5.95
N ARG A 356 -4.73 15.28 5.66
CA ARG A 356 -3.68 15.90 6.50
C ARG A 356 -2.49 14.95 6.73
N ASN A 357 -2.02 14.35 5.64
CA ASN A 357 -0.94 13.35 5.59
C ASN A 357 -1.22 11.99 6.25
N VAL A 358 -2.35 11.80 6.93
CA VAL A 358 -2.77 10.52 7.53
C VAL A 358 -3.61 9.72 6.56
N GLY A 359 -3.31 8.42 6.43
CA GLY A 359 -4.11 7.50 5.62
C GLY A 359 -5.46 7.25 6.28
N ILE A 360 -6.54 7.42 5.52
CA ILE A 360 -7.89 7.03 5.93
C ILE A 360 -8.15 5.64 5.35
N GLY A 361 -8.05 4.63 6.21
CA GLY A 361 -7.98 3.25 5.78
C GLY A 361 -6.72 2.93 4.95
N GLY A 362 -6.64 1.68 4.49
CA GLY A 362 -5.61 1.22 3.56
C GLY A 362 -5.85 1.67 2.12
N TYR A 363 -5.12 1.07 1.17
CA TYR A 363 -5.40 1.28 -0.25
C TYR A 363 -6.74 0.63 -0.63
N ASP A 364 -7.65 1.42 -1.20
CA ASP A 364 -8.94 0.91 -1.65
C ASP A 364 -8.82 0.29 -3.05
N GLY A 365 -8.79 -1.05 -3.10
CA GLY A 365 -8.76 -1.82 -4.34
C GLY A 365 -10.06 -1.78 -5.17
N THR A 366 -11.14 -1.22 -4.62
CA THR A 366 -12.38 -0.93 -5.35
C THR A 366 -12.35 0.43 -6.04
N PHE A 367 -11.34 1.26 -5.75
CA PHE A 367 -11.17 2.60 -6.32
C PHE A 367 -12.38 3.51 -6.07
N LEU A 368 -12.85 3.58 -4.82
CA LEU A 368 -14.09 4.25 -4.43
C LEU A 368 -15.27 3.71 -5.23
N LYS A 369 -15.47 2.38 -5.22
CA LYS A 369 -16.58 1.70 -5.93
C LYS A 369 -16.63 1.98 -7.44
N TYR A 370 -15.49 1.86 -8.11
CA TYR A 370 -15.41 1.99 -9.56
C TYR A 370 -16.14 0.83 -10.27
N ASP A 371 -17.30 1.13 -10.86
CA ASP A 371 -18.29 0.16 -11.38
C ASP A 371 -18.05 -0.28 -12.84
N LYS A 372 -16.99 0.19 -13.50
CA LYS A 372 -16.75 -0.28 -14.88
C LYS A 372 -16.25 -1.71 -14.85
N LYS A 373 -16.76 -2.53 -15.78
CA LYS A 373 -16.38 -3.92 -16.08
C LYS A 373 -14.90 -4.06 -16.51
N ILE A 374 -13.98 -3.52 -15.74
CA ILE A 374 -12.56 -3.80 -15.87
C ILE A 374 -12.35 -5.19 -15.32
N GLU A 375 -11.63 -6.02 -16.07
CA GLU A 375 -11.22 -7.35 -15.61
C GLU A 375 -10.60 -7.20 -14.21
N THR A 376 -11.15 -7.91 -13.22
CA THR A 376 -10.74 -7.85 -11.80
C THR A 376 -9.23 -8.03 -11.59
N ILE A 377 -8.53 -8.64 -12.54
CA ILE A 377 -7.08 -8.81 -12.56
C ILE A 377 -6.33 -7.49 -12.78
N ARG A 378 -6.85 -6.57 -13.59
CA ARG A 378 -6.18 -5.30 -13.93
C ARG A 378 -6.28 -4.26 -12.81
N ASN A 379 -7.28 -4.37 -11.94
CA ASN A 379 -7.33 -3.57 -10.71
C ASN A 379 -6.03 -3.71 -9.91
N ARG A 380 -5.42 -4.91 -9.95
CA ARG A 380 -4.14 -5.21 -9.29
C ARG A 380 -2.93 -4.49 -9.88
N TRP A 381 -3.09 -3.75 -10.97
CA TRP A 381 -2.01 -3.11 -11.72
C TRP A 381 -1.87 -1.62 -11.41
N VAL A 382 -2.78 -1.08 -10.59
CA VAL A 382 -2.87 0.34 -10.28
C VAL A 382 -2.71 0.56 -8.78
N SER A 383 -1.91 1.55 -8.42
CA SER A 383 -1.71 2.05 -7.06
C SER A 383 -1.71 3.57 -7.08
N GLY A 384 -1.88 4.25 -5.96
CA GLY A 384 -1.75 5.69 -5.90
C GLY A 384 -2.18 6.27 -4.57
N GLU A 385 -1.87 7.55 -4.38
CA GLU A 385 -2.22 8.31 -3.19
C GLU A 385 -2.86 9.63 -3.60
N VAL A 386 -3.95 10.01 -2.92
CA VAL A 386 -4.62 11.32 -3.05
C VAL A 386 -4.53 12.03 -1.71
N PHE A 387 -3.85 13.17 -1.69
CA PHE A 387 -3.65 14.00 -0.50
C PHE A 387 -4.67 15.15 -0.52
N VAL A 388 -5.53 15.17 0.48
CA VAL A 388 -6.53 16.22 0.71
C VAL A 388 -5.95 17.21 1.71
N GLU A 389 -5.75 18.44 1.24
CA GLU A 389 -5.20 19.57 2.02
C GLU A 389 -6.30 20.37 2.71
N ASP A 390 -7.41 20.59 2.00
CA ASP A 390 -8.59 21.28 2.51
C ASP A 390 -9.85 20.51 2.09
N GLY A 391 -10.78 20.34 3.02
CA GLY A 391 -12.05 19.66 2.76
C GLY A 391 -12.00 18.17 3.08
N LEU A 392 -13.07 17.48 2.66
CA LEU A 392 -13.39 16.09 2.98
C LEU A 392 -13.57 15.73 4.48
N GLU A 393 -13.20 16.59 5.44
CA GLU A 393 -13.24 16.22 6.87
C GLU A 393 -14.64 15.92 7.41
N VAL A 394 -15.67 16.52 6.81
CA VAL A 394 -17.08 16.28 7.17
C VAL A 394 -17.56 14.93 6.65
N ALA A 395 -16.95 14.41 5.59
CA ALA A 395 -17.25 13.09 5.06
C ALA A 395 -16.64 11.97 5.92
N LEU A 396 -15.71 12.27 6.83
CA LEU A 396 -15.04 11.23 7.63
C LEU A 396 -16.03 10.60 8.61
N ASN A 397 -16.17 9.27 8.55
CA ASN A 397 -16.98 8.54 9.51
C ASN A 397 -16.34 8.55 10.90
N ILE A 398 -17.11 8.18 11.92
CA ILE A 398 -16.65 8.18 13.32
C ILE A 398 -15.44 7.26 13.50
N ASP A 399 -15.33 6.17 12.72
CA ASP A 399 -14.20 5.22 12.73
C ASP A 399 -12.88 5.82 12.25
N ARG A 400 -12.94 7.00 11.61
CA ARG A 400 -11.79 7.69 11.01
C ARG A 400 -10.98 6.82 10.03
N ASP A 401 -11.59 5.75 9.52
CA ASP A 401 -11.01 4.80 8.58
C ASP A 401 -11.86 4.67 7.30
N SER A 402 -13.04 5.30 7.26
CA SER A 402 -13.92 5.31 6.10
C SER A 402 -14.62 6.66 5.93
N PHE A 403 -15.26 6.85 4.78
CA PHE A 403 -16.00 8.06 4.45
C PHE A 403 -17.50 7.78 4.24
N ASN A 404 -18.33 8.77 4.56
CA ASN A 404 -19.72 8.82 4.14
C ASN A 404 -19.77 9.04 2.62
N GLU A 405 -20.24 8.01 1.92
CA GLU A 405 -20.25 7.99 0.46
C GLU A 405 -21.28 8.94 -0.17
N HIS A 406 -22.18 9.52 0.63
CA HIS A 406 -23.17 10.50 0.19
C HIS A 406 -22.69 11.95 0.34
N ASP A 407 -21.51 12.19 0.93
CA ASP A 407 -20.97 13.55 1.03
C ASP A 407 -20.49 14.08 -0.33
N GLU A 408 -20.79 15.34 -0.62
CA GLU A 408 -20.49 16.02 -1.88
C GLU A 408 -18.99 16.07 -2.20
N HIS A 409 -18.11 16.23 -1.19
CA HIS A 409 -16.66 16.18 -1.41
C HIS A 409 -16.20 14.77 -1.79
N PHE A 410 -16.75 13.76 -1.13
CA PHE A 410 -16.44 12.36 -1.45
C PHE A 410 -16.89 12.03 -2.87
N LYS A 411 -18.12 12.41 -3.25
CA LYS A 411 -18.64 12.24 -4.62
C LYS A 411 -17.77 12.95 -5.65
N LYS A 412 -17.34 14.19 -5.37
CA LYS A 412 -16.45 14.91 -6.28
C LYS A 412 -15.13 14.19 -6.51
N ILE A 413 -14.47 13.73 -5.44
CA ILE A 413 -13.21 12.95 -5.55
C ILE A 413 -13.46 11.66 -6.33
N GLN A 414 -14.56 10.97 -6.03
CA GLN A 414 -14.95 9.72 -6.70
C GLN A 414 -15.09 9.93 -8.21
N GLU A 415 -15.84 10.95 -8.64
CA GLU A 415 -16.04 11.27 -10.07
C GLU A 415 -14.73 11.59 -10.79
N ASP A 416 -13.90 12.48 -10.22
CA ASP A 416 -12.63 12.88 -10.81
C ASP A 416 -11.65 11.70 -10.88
N LEU A 417 -11.61 10.87 -9.83
CA LEU A 417 -10.80 9.67 -9.78
C LEU A 417 -11.24 8.66 -10.84
N HIS A 418 -12.55 8.38 -10.95
CA HIS A 418 -13.11 7.43 -11.91
C HIS A 418 -12.82 7.88 -13.34
N SER A 419 -13.01 9.18 -13.64
CA SER A 419 -12.68 9.75 -14.94
C SER A 419 -11.18 9.64 -15.26
N LYS A 420 -10.30 9.78 -14.26
CA LYS A 420 -8.86 9.61 -14.48
C LYS A 420 -8.51 8.14 -14.68
N LEU A 421 -9.09 7.23 -13.90
CA LEU A 421 -8.84 5.78 -13.99
C LEU A 421 -9.16 5.23 -15.38
N ASP A 422 -10.18 5.73 -16.07
CA ASP A 422 -10.44 5.37 -17.47
C ASP A 422 -9.21 5.56 -18.38
N GLN A 423 -8.53 6.69 -18.22
CA GLN A 423 -7.34 7.03 -19.00
C GLN A 423 -6.17 6.13 -18.60
N VAL A 424 -6.00 5.90 -17.29
CA VAL A 424 -4.97 5.02 -16.74
C VAL A 424 -5.11 3.60 -17.28
N PHE A 425 -6.28 2.99 -17.14
CA PHE A 425 -6.51 1.61 -17.57
C PHE A 425 -6.38 1.44 -19.08
N LYS A 426 -6.88 2.41 -19.88
CA LYS A 426 -6.70 2.40 -21.34
C LYS A 426 -5.23 2.46 -21.73
N LYS A 427 -4.43 3.31 -21.07
CA LYS A 427 -2.99 3.44 -21.33
C LYS A 427 -2.24 2.16 -20.98
N ILE A 428 -2.49 1.60 -19.80
CA ILE A 428 -1.86 0.35 -19.35
C ILE A 428 -2.22 -0.80 -20.28
N GLU A 429 -3.48 -0.89 -20.72
CA GLU A 429 -3.93 -1.92 -21.67
C GLU A 429 -3.22 -1.80 -23.01
N SER A 430 -3.09 -0.60 -23.58
CA SER A 430 -2.33 -0.38 -24.82
C SER A 430 -0.90 -0.89 -24.68
N THR A 431 -0.22 -0.51 -23.59
CA THR A 431 1.15 -0.94 -23.33
C THR A 431 1.24 -2.45 -23.13
N ALA A 432 0.31 -3.06 -22.40
CA ALA A 432 0.31 -4.52 -22.22
C ALA A 432 0.11 -5.25 -23.55
N ASN A 433 -0.73 -4.74 -24.45
CA ASN A 433 -0.95 -5.31 -25.77
C ASN A 433 0.26 -5.15 -26.69
N GLU A 434 0.92 -3.99 -26.66
CA GLU A 434 2.19 -3.74 -27.38
C GLU A 434 3.28 -4.72 -26.92
N LEU A 435 3.50 -4.86 -25.61
CA LEU A 435 4.48 -5.80 -25.06
C LEU A 435 4.18 -7.26 -25.42
N ARG A 436 2.89 -7.65 -25.42
CA ARG A 436 2.47 -8.99 -25.85
C ARG A 436 2.79 -9.22 -27.32
N LYS A 437 2.56 -8.23 -28.18
CA LYS A 437 2.87 -8.28 -29.60
C LYS A 437 4.39 -8.39 -29.83
N GLU A 438 5.18 -7.54 -29.22
CA GLU A 438 6.65 -7.57 -29.31
C GLU A 438 7.23 -8.91 -28.84
N LYS A 439 6.74 -9.43 -27.70
CA LYS A 439 7.16 -10.74 -27.18
C LYS A 439 6.79 -11.88 -28.12
N HIS A 440 5.64 -11.77 -28.79
CA HIS A 440 5.20 -12.76 -29.77
C HIS A 440 6.06 -12.71 -31.03
N GLU A 441 6.33 -11.53 -31.56
CA GLU A 441 7.19 -11.31 -32.74
C GLU A 441 8.62 -11.83 -32.48
N LYS A 442 9.22 -11.47 -31.34
CA LYS A 442 10.54 -11.98 -30.95
C LYS A 442 10.58 -13.50 -30.84
N LYS A 443 9.55 -14.11 -30.24
CA LYS A 443 9.45 -15.57 -30.15
C LYS A 443 9.27 -16.23 -31.52
N GLU A 444 8.56 -15.58 -32.44
CA GLU A 444 8.44 -16.05 -33.83
C GLU A 444 9.78 -16.01 -34.55
N GLU A 445 10.55 -14.92 -34.40
CA GLU A 445 11.90 -14.79 -34.94
C GLU A 445 12.84 -15.87 -34.38
N GLU A 446 12.82 -16.11 -33.07
CA GLU A 446 13.60 -17.16 -32.41
C GLU A 446 13.27 -18.55 -32.98
N VAL A 447 11.98 -18.90 -33.08
CA VAL A 447 11.54 -20.20 -33.64
C VAL A 447 11.90 -20.33 -35.12
N ARG A 448 11.81 -19.24 -35.90
CA ARG A 448 12.21 -19.24 -37.32
C ARG A 448 13.71 -19.48 -37.46
N ALA A 449 14.54 -18.79 -36.68
CA ALA A 449 15.99 -18.96 -36.67
C ALA A 449 16.41 -20.38 -36.24
N GLU A 450 15.78 -20.94 -35.21
CA GLU A 450 15.98 -22.34 -34.79
C GLU A 450 15.63 -23.31 -35.93
N THR A 451 14.48 -23.10 -36.59
CA THR A 451 14.02 -23.95 -37.69
C THR A 451 14.98 -23.91 -38.88
N TRP A 452 15.42 -22.71 -39.28
CA TRP A 452 16.38 -22.53 -40.36
C TRP A 452 17.71 -23.24 -40.05
N THR A 453 18.23 -23.04 -38.84
CA THR A 453 19.48 -23.67 -38.37
C THR A 453 19.38 -25.19 -38.39
N ALA A 454 18.29 -25.75 -37.90
CA ALA A 454 18.08 -27.19 -37.84
C ALA A 454 17.94 -27.82 -39.23
N ILE A 455 17.29 -27.15 -40.18
CA ILE A 455 17.21 -27.60 -41.57
C ILE A 455 18.61 -27.60 -42.22
N ASN A 456 19.38 -26.53 -42.03
CA ASN A 456 20.74 -26.47 -42.57
C ASN A 456 21.65 -27.54 -41.98
N GLN A 457 21.58 -27.81 -40.67
CA GLN A 457 22.32 -28.90 -40.05
C GLN A 457 21.87 -30.27 -40.57
N GLY A 458 20.56 -30.55 -40.58
CA GLY A 458 20.00 -31.82 -41.05
C GLY A 458 20.33 -32.13 -42.51
N THR A 459 20.51 -31.10 -43.34
CA THR A 459 20.85 -31.21 -44.77
C THR A 459 22.33 -31.00 -45.06
N HIS A 460 23.17 -30.78 -44.04
CA HIS A 460 24.60 -30.48 -44.19
C HIS A 460 24.88 -29.24 -45.07
N GLY A 461 23.98 -28.24 -45.04
CA GLY A 461 24.10 -27.00 -45.81
C GLY A 461 23.97 -27.16 -47.32
N LYS A 462 23.51 -28.32 -47.79
CA LYS A 462 23.37 -28.63 -49.22
C LYS A 462 22.05 -28.15 -49.81
N VAL A 463 21.03 -27.95 -48.99
CA VAL A 463 19.71 -27.46 -49.46
C VAL A 463 19.63 -25.96 -49.24
N ASP A 464 19.40 -25.20 -50.30
CA ASP A 464 19.17 -23.76 -50.20
C ASP A 464 17.81 -23.49 -49.54
N VAL A 465 17.78 -22.61 -48.54
CA VAL A 465 16.58 -22.26 -47.77
C VAL A 465 16.41 -20.75 -47.77
N VAL A 466 15.31 -20.29 -48.36
CA VAL A 466 14.98 -18.86 -48.48
C VAL A 466 13.67 -18.53 -47.77
N GLU A 467 13.58 -17.32 -47.25
CA GLU A 467 12.35 -16.80 -46.64
C GLU A 467 11.55 -15.98 -47.66
N LYS A 468 10.25 -16.23 -47.75
CA LYS A 468 9.37 -15.45 -48.64
C LYS A 468 7.93 -15.44 -48.13
N ASP A 469 7.24 -14.30 -48.27
CA ASP A 469 5.80 -14.24 -48.06
C ASP A 469 5.10 -14.90 -49.27
N LEU A 470 4.40 -16.01 -49.00
CA LEU A 470 3.60 -16.73 -49.99
C LEU A 470 2.08 -16.66 -49.70
N GLY A 471 1.66 -15.84 -48.73
CA GLY A 471 0.29 -15.74 -48.24
C GLY A 471 -0.14 -16.89 -47.32
N ILE A 472 -1.23 -16.67 -46.59
CA ILE A 472 -1.74 -17.58 -45.53
C ILE A 472 -2.20 -18.94 -46.09
N ASN A 473 -2.56 -19.00 -47.38
CA ASN A 473 -3.08 -20.21 -48.03
C ASN A 473 -2.00 -21.19 -48.48
N ARG A 474 -0.72 -20.86 -48.29
CA ARG A 474 0.42 -21.71 -48.68
C ARG A 474 1.09 -22.28 -47.43
N PRO A 475 1.48 -23.56 -47.40
CA PRO A 475 2.05 -24.19 -46.20
C PRO A 475 3.35 -23.51 -45.72
N LEU A 476 3.73 -23.77 -44.46
CA LEU A 476 4.90 -23.16 -43.80
C LEU A 476 6.22 -23.41 -44.56
N ILE A 477 6.33 -24.53 -45.28
CA ILE A 477 7.41 -24.78 -46.23
C ILE A 477 6.80 -25.10 -47.59
N VAL A 478 7.29 -24.43 -48.62
CA VAL A 478 6.98 -24.70 -50.02
C VAL A 478 8.27 -25.11 -50.72
N ILE A 479 8.19 -26.17 -51.52
CA ILE A 479 9.31 -26.62 -52.33
C ILE A 479 9.30 -25.84 -53.64
N ASP A 480 10.36 -25.08 -53.89
CA ASP A 480 10.64 -24.47 -55.18
C ASP A 480 11.54 -25.40 -55.99
N LYS A 481 10.90 -26.33 -56.73
CA LYS A 481 11.60 -27.32 -57.54
C LYS A 481 12.45 -26.70 -58.65
N ILE A 482 12.02 -25.55 -59.19
CA ILE A 482 12.68 -24.89 -60.32
C ILE A 482 14.04 -24.37 -59.88
N ASN A 483 14.08 -23.70 -58.73
CA ASN A 483 15.31 -23.14 -58.18
C ASN A 483 16.02 -24.07 -57.19
N LYS A 484 15.56 -25.33 -57.06
CA LYS A 484 16.08 -26.35 -56.12
C LYS A 484 16.28 -25.82 -54.70
N ARG A 485 15.27 -25.13 -54.16
CA ARG A 485 15.30 -24.56 -52.80
C ARG A 485 14.04 -24.82 -51.99
N LEU A 486 14.15 -24.76 -50.67
CA LEU A 486 13.01 -24.70 -49.76
C LEU A 486 12.66 -23.25 -49.47
N VAL A 487 11.39 -22.90 -49.60
CA VAL A 487 10.86 -21.58 -49.26
C VAL A 487 10.12 -21.69 -47.93
N LEU A 488 10.64 -21.01 -46.92
CA LEU A 488 9.97 -20.88 -45.63
C LEU A 488 8.96 -19.72 -45.73
N ASN A 489 7.67 -20.07 -45.68
CA ASN A 489 6.59 -19.11 -45.88
C ASN A 489 6.46 -18.20 -44.66
N THR A 490 6.82 -16.93 -44.81
CA THR A 490 6.77 -15.95 -43.71
C THR A 490 5.35 -15.50 -43.36
N ALA A 491 4.34 -15.83 -44.20
CA ALA A 491 2.93 -15.54 -43.95
C ALA A 491 2.25 -16.53 -42.98
N ILE A 492 2.82 -17.73 -42.78
CA ILE A 492 2.32 -18.70 -41.81
C ILE A 492 3.09 -18.57 -40.50
N ARG A 493 2.34 -18.38 -39.40
CA ARG A 493 2.89 -18.25 -38.05
C ARG A 493 3.21 -19.63 -37.45
N PRO A 494 4.46 -19.95 -37.07
CA PRO A 494 4.82 -21.22 -36.44
C PRO A 494 4.50 -21.21 -34.94
N VAL A 495 3.24 -20.97 -34.54
CA VAL A 495 2.89 -20.66 -33.13
C VAL A 495 3.00 -21.88 -32.18
N LYS A 496 3.11 -23.11 -32.68
CA LYS A 496 3.30 -24.30 -31.83
C LYS A 496 4.65 -24.92 -32.12
N LYS A 497 5.60 -24.82 -31.17
CA LYS A 497 6.95 -25.46 -31.19
C LYS A 497 6.91 -26.89 -31.75
N LYS A 498 5.90 -27.67 -31.34
CA LYS A 498 5.62 -29.03 -31.84
C LYS A 498 5.47 -29.15 -33.37
N LYS A 499 4.87 -28.17 -34.06
CA LYS A 499 4.74 -28.15 -35.53
C LYS A 499 6.09 -27.86 -36.21
N ALA A 500 6.89 -26.96 -35.64
CA ALA A 500 8.25 -26.68 -36.11
C ALA A 500 9.18 -27.90 -35.90
N ASP A 501 9.14 -28.53 -34.73
CA ASP A 501 9.92 -29.73 -34.40
C ASP A 501 9.59 -30.91 -35.34
N ASN A 502 8.31 -31.12 -35.63
CA ASN A 502 7.87 -32.15 -36.58
C ASN A 502 8.41 -31.86 -37.99
N LEU A 503 8.38 -30.60 -38.42
CA LEU A 503 8.88 -30.18 -39.72
C LEU A 503 10.39 -30.43 -39.87
N ILE A 504 11.18 -30.09 -38.85
CA ILE A 504 12.62 -30.37 -38.78
C ILE A 504 12.89 -31.87 -38.94
N ARG A 505 12.10 -32.71 -38.26
CA ARG A 505 12.20 -34.18 -38.37
C ARG A 505 11.89 -34.67 -39.77
N TYR A 506 10.84 -34.15 -40.41
CA TYR A 506 10.47 -34.55 -41.78
C TYR A 506 11.53 -34.15 -42.81
N VAL A 507 12.08 -32.93 -42.71
CA VAL A 507 13.14 -32.46 -43.60
C VAL A 507 14.39 -33.34 -43.45
N SER A 508 14.80 -33.61 -42.20
CA SER A 508 15.98 -34.43 -41.91
C SER A 508 15.81 -35.87 -42.38
N LEU A 509 14.63 -36.47 -42.14
CA LEU A 509 14.32 -37.84 -42.57
C LEU A 509 14.27 -37.95 -44.10
N ALA A 510 13.60 -37.02 -44.78
CA ALA A 510 13.53 -37.00 -46.24
C ALA A 510 14.93 -36.91 -46.86
N TYR A 511 15.83 -36.08 -46.30
CA TYR A 511 17.20 -35.95 -46.79
C TYR A 511 18.02 -37.22 -46.56
N HIS A 512 17.90 -37.86 -45.40
CA HIS A 512 18.59 -39.13 -45.12
C HIS A 512 18.13 -40.25 -46.04
N VAL A 513 16.82 -40.39 -46.27
CA VAL A 513 16.27 -41.39 -47.19
C VAL A 513 16.74 -41.11 -48.61
N ALA A 514 16.68 -39.87 -49.07
CA ALA A 514 17.18 -39.48 -50.38
C ALA A 514 18.68 -39.77 -50.56
N LYS A 515 19.49 -39.53 -49.53
CA LYS A 515 20.92 -39.86 -49.54
C LYS A 515 21.17 -41.36 -49.72
N TYR A 516 20.34 -42.20 -49.10
CA TYR A 516 20.48 -43.65 -49.13
C TYR A 516 20.08 -44.26 -50.48
N ILE A 517 19.03 -43.73 -51.13
CA ILE A 517 18.46 -44.30 -52.36
C ILE A 517 19.07 -43.74 -53.65
N SER A 518 19.95 -42.74 -53.57
CA SER A 518 20.45 -42.02 -54.75
C SER A 518 21.93 -42.31 -55.02
N LYS A 519 22.29 -42.50 -56.28
CA LYS A 519 23.67 -42.79 -56.73
C LYS A 519 24.43 -41.52 -57.13
N THR A 520 23.72 -40.47 -57.52
CA THR A 520 24.30 -39.16 -57.88
C THR A 520 23.75 -38.02 -57.02
N GLU A 521 24.45 -36.89 -56.99
CA GLU A 521 24.01 -35.72 -56.22
C GLU A 521 22.72 -35.10 -56.80
N ASN A 522 22.56 -35.07 -58.12
CA ASN A 522 21.31 -34.62 -58.76
C ASN A 522 20.13 -35.53 -58.43
N GLU A 523 20.32 -36.85 -58.51
CA GLU A 523 19.29 -37.83 -58.15
C GLU A 523 18.90 -37.71 -56.66
N ARG A 524 19.85 -37.37 -55.79
CA ARG A 524 19.60 -37.09 -54.37
C ARG A 524 18.69 -35.88 -54.17
N TYR A 525 18.90 -34.79 -54.90
CA TYR A 525 18.02 -33.62 -54.81
C TYR A 525 16.61 -33.95 -55.30
N ASP A 526 16.49 -34.63 -56.44
CA ASP A 526 15.18 -34.98 -57.01
C ASP A 526 14.39 -35.92 -56.08
N ASN A 527 15.07 -36.92 -55.52
CA ASN A 527 14.48 -37.83 -54.54
C ASN A 527 14.11 -37.12 -53.23
N PHE A 528 14.97 -36.24 -52.71
CA PHE A 528 14.67 -35.44 -51.52
C PHE A 528 13.39 -34.62 -51.70
N TYR A 529 13.30 -33.87 -52.80
CA TYR A 529 12.14 -33.03 -53.08
C TYR A 529 10.86 -33.81 -53.36
N ASN A 530 10.96 -35.05 -53.86
CA ASN A 530 9.81 -35.92 -54.01
C ASN A 530 9.33 -36.49 -52.66
N ILE A 531 10.26 -37.00 -51.83
CA ILE A 531 9.93 -37.56 -50.51
C ILE A 531 9.33 -36.50 -49.60
N ILE A 532 9.96 -35.33 -49.50
CA ILE A 532 9.48 -34.28 -48.59
C ILE A 532 8.12 -33.72 -49.06
N ARG A 533 7.86 -33.69 -50.37
CA ARG A 533 6.55 -33.32 -50.92
C ARG A 533 5.44 -34.31 -50.51
N GLU A 534 5.73 -35.61 -50.53
CA GLU A 534 4.77 -36.62 -50.08
C GLU A 534 4.52 -36.55 -48.58
N MET A 535 5.57 -36.35 -47.79
CA MET A 535 5.45 -36.22 -46.34
C MET A 535 4.61 -34.99 -45.98
N LEU A 536 4.88 -33.83 -46.59
CA LEU A 536 4.12 -32.60 -46.37
C LEU A 536 2.65 -32.72 -46.81
N ARG A 537 2.34 -33.47 -47.88
CA ARG A 537 0.96 -33.76 -48.32
C ARG A 537 0.14 -34.58 -47.32
N LYS A 538 0.78 -35.41 -46.50
CA LYS A 538 0.09 -36.23 -45.48
C LYS A 538 -0.21 -35.46 -44.20
N ILE A 539 0.27 -34.22 -44.07
CA ILE A 539 0.22 -33.39 -42.84
C ILE A 539 -0.64 -32.13 -43.04
N ALA A 540 -0.77 -31.65 -44.28
CA ALA A 540 -1.70 -30.60 -44.68
C ALA A 540 -3.13 -31.13 -44.69
#